data_AF-A0A9W5QGW1-F1
#
_entry.id   AF-A0A9W5QGW1-F1
#
_cell.length_a   1.000
_cell.length_b   1.000
_cell.length_c   1.000
_cell.angle_alpha   90.00
_cell.angle_beta   90.00
_cell.angle_gamma   90.00
#
_symmetry.space_group_name_H-M   'P 1'
#
loop_
_entity.id
_entity.type
_entity.pdbx_description
1 polymer ?
#
loop_
_entity_poly.entity_id
_entity_poly.type
_entity_poly.pdbx_seq_one_letter_code
_entity_poly.pdbx_strand_id
1 'polypeptide(L)'
;MSNLNFISDQFAAILKGKSKINQGGCSVSFHRNFKVLVQGKPSAYVVPVGVSFESLDQNGNALNLGEIAVLQEEIPAFMKSIVQQGIIVSALHNHWLYMNPLIMYIHIQSVEHPLHFARKLANSFLSLSSYPVTNNEGQ
;
A
#
# COMPACT_ATOMS: atom_id res chain seq x y z
N MET A 1 11.72 -4.69 22.29
CA MET A 1 10.33 -4.23 22.12
C MET A 1 10.21 -2.73 21.89
N SER A 2 11.09 -1.87 22.43
CA SER A 2 11.06 -0.41 22.21
C SER A 2 11.32 0.04 20.76
N ASN A 3 12.23 -0.61 20.04
CA ASN A 3 12.61 -0.21 18.68
C ASN A 3 11.51 -0.46 17.64
N LEU A 4 10.81 -1.60 17.71
CA LEU A 4 9.75 -1.94 16.77
C LEU A 4 8.58 -0.94 16.85
N ASN A 5 8.15 -0.57 18.06
CA ASN A 5 7.08 0.41 18.25
C ASN A 5 7.46 1.77 17.64
N PHE A 6 8.67 2.25 17.94
CA PHE A 6 9.16 3.52 17.40
C PHE A 6 9.24 3.55 15.87
N ILE A 7 9.76 2.47 15.25
CA ILE A 7 9.79 2.35 13.79
C ILE A 7 8.36 2.27 13.24
N SER A 8 7.47 1.53 13.88
CA SER A 8 6.07 1.38 13.46
C SER A 8 5.32 2.71 13.48
N ASP A 9 5.54 3.54 14.50
CA ASP A 9 4.91 4.86 14.63
C ASP A 9 5.41 5.83 13.55
N GLN A 10 6.72 5.87 13.30
CA GLN A 10 7.27 6.67 12.21
C GLN A 10 6.84 6.17 10.82
N PHE A 11 6.78 4.86 10.64
CA PHE A 11 6.32 4.22 9.41
C PHE A 11 4.88 4.64 9.08
N ALA A 12 3.99 4.55 10.06
CA ALA A 12 2.61 5.03 9.93
C ALA A 12 2.54 6.55 9.70
N ALA A 13 3.34 7.35 10.42
CA ALA A 13 3.35 8.80 10.26
C ALA A 13 3.75 9.23 8.83
N ILE A 14 4.78 8.62 8.25
CA ILE A 14 5.23 8.90 6.88
C ILE A 14 4.11 8.60 5.87
N LEU A 15 3.42 7.48 6.05
CA LEU A 15 2.35 7.07 5.15
C LEU A 15 1.01 7.77 5.45
N LYS A 16 0.95 8.65 6.46
CA LYS A 16 -0.28 9.31 6.94
C LYS A 16 -1.35 8.30 7.38
N GLY A 17 -0.90 7.22 8.02
CA GLY A 17 -1.68 6.07 8.43
C GLY A 17 -1.78 5.86 9.94
N LYS A 18 -2.44 4.77 10.33
CA LYS A 18 -2.39 4.23 11.70
C LYS A 18 -1.62 2.91 11.67
N SER A 19 -0.63 2.77 12.55
CA SER A 19 0.14 1.54 12.70
C SER A 19 -0.71 0.47 13.38
N LYS A 20 -0.60 -0.76 12.88
CA LYS A 20 -1.04 -1.98 13.58
C LYS A 20 0.17 -2.87 13.71
N ILE A 21 0.61 -3.09 14.95
CA ILE A 21 1.75 -3.95 15.25
C ILE A 21 1.27 -5.40 15.24
N ASN A 22 1.97 -6.23 14.46
CA ASN A 22 1.73 -7.66 14.36
C ASN A 22 2.97 -8.41 14.90
N GLN A 23 2.91 -9.75 14.99
CA GLN A 23 4.05 -10.54 15.45
C GLN A 23 5.27 -10.35 14.52
N GLY A 24 6.25 -9.54 14.94
CA GLY A 24 7.50 -9.33 14.22
C GLY A 24 7.47 -8.23 13.14
N GLY A 25 6.42 -7.39 13.10
CA GLY A 25 6.28 -6.37 12.06
C GLY A 25 5.19 -5.33 12.34
N CYS A 26 4.90 -4.51 11.33
CA CYS A 26 3.84 -3.52 11.36
C CYS A 26 3.15 -3.42 10.00
N SER A 27 1.84 -3.20 10.04
CA SER A 27 1.01 -2.93 8.88
C SER A 27 0.28 -1.60 9.02
N VAL A 28 0.03 -0.95 7.89
CA VAL A 28 -0.79 0.25 7.74
C VAL A 28 -1.76 -0.01 6.60
N SER A 29 -3.02 0.38 6.79
CA SER A 29 -4.08 0.20 5.81
C SER A 29 -4.77 1.51 5.48
N PHE A 30 -5.09 1.70 4.21
CA PHE A 30 -5.72 2.90 3.65
C PHE A 30 -6.84 2.51 2.73
N HIS A 31 -7.79 3.40 2.50
CA HIS A 31 -8.84 3.21 1.53
C HIS A 31 -8.68 4.21 0.38
N ARG A 32 -9.11 3.76 -0.81
CA ARG A 32 -9.35 4.62 -1.97
C ARG A 32 -10.82 4.47 -2.32
N ASN A 33 -11.51 5.59 -2.52
CA ASN A 33 -12.94 5.56 -2.79
C ASN A 33 -13.19 5.31 -4.28
N PHE A 34 -13.60 4.09 -4.62
CA PHE A 34 -14.01 3.72 -5.98
C PHE A 34 -15.49 3.34 -5.98
N LYS A 35 -16.26 3.92 -6.91
CA LYS A 35 -17.63 3.47 -7.18
C LYS A 35 -17.58 2.30 -8.15
N VAL A 36 -17.42 1.08 -7.62
CA VAL A 36 -17.25 -0.14 -8.42
C VAL A 36 -18.54 -0.91 -8.54
N LEU A 37 -18.85 -1.32 -9.77
CA LEU A 37 -19.86 -2.32 -10.08
C LEU A 37 -19.17 -3.63 -10.46
N VAL A 38 -19.68 -4.78 -10.01
CA VAL A 38 -19.30 -6.12 -10.48
C VAL A 38 -20.55 -6.78 -11.03
N GLN A 39 -20.54 -7.14 -12.32
CA GLN A 39 -21.74 -7.62 -13.03
C GLN A 39 -22.96 -6.69 -12.84
N GLY A 40 -22.73 -5.37 -12.83
CA GLY A 40 -23.78 -4.36 -12.68
C GLY A 40 -24.29 -4.14 -11.25
N LYS A 41 -23.73 -4.82 -10.23
CA LYS A 41 -24.09 -4.62 -8.82
C LYS A 41 -22.99 -3.84 -8.08
N PRO A 42 -23.33 -2.87 -7.21
CA PRO A 42 -22.34 -2.18 -6.38
C PRO A 42 -21.54 -3.16 -5.51
N SER A 43 -20.22 -3.00 -5.48
CA SER A 43 -19.32 -3.76 -4.61
C SER A 43 -18.65 -2.83 -3.59
N ALA A 44 -18.82 -3.16 -2.31
CA ALA A 44 -18.15 -2.47 -1.20
C ALA A 44 -16.80 -3.13 -0.81
N TYR A 45 -16.49 -4.30 -1.37
CA TYR A 45 -15.35 -5.13 -0.96
C TYR A 45 -14.09 -4.88 -1.79
N VAL A 46 -13.96 -3.73 -2.45
CA VAL A 46 -12.72 -3.37 -3.14
C VAL A 46 -11.66 -3.12 -2.05
N VAL A 47 -10.75 -4.09 -1.92
CA VAL A 47 -9.83 -4.20 -0.79
C VAL A 47 -8.93 -2.96 -0.68
N PRO A 48 -8.74 -2.42 0.54
CA PRO A 48 -7.90 -1.27 0.82
C PRO A 48 -6.44 -1.45 0.38
N VAL A 49 -5.74 -0.33 0.20
CA VAL A 49 -4.28 -0.31 0.05
C VAL A 49 -3.67 -0.80 1.36
N GLY A 50 -2.85 -1.85 1.30
CA GLY A 50 -2.17 -2.44 2.45
C GLY A 50 -0.66 -2.30 2.31
N VAL A 51 0.01 -1.83 3.35
CA VAL A 51 1.47 -1.65 3.36
C VAL A 51 2.01 -2.19 4.67
N SER A 52 3.08 -2.97 4.62
CA SER A 52 3.65 -3.59 5.81
C SER A 52 5.15 -3.78 5.73
N PHE A 53 5.75 -4.01 6.89
CA PHE A 53 7.07 -4.58 7.00
C PHE A 53 7.09 -5.68 8.06
N GLU A 54 7.96 -6.66 7.87
CA GLU A 54 8.19 -7.77 8.79
C GLU A 54 9.65 -8.25 8.74
N SER A 55 10.01 -9.15 9.67
CA SER A 55 11.35 -9.75 9.72
C SER A 55 12.49 -8.72 9.83
N LEU A 56 12.33 -7.73 10.73
CA LEU A 56 13.35 -6.71 10.98
C LEU A 56 14.66 -7.35 11.50
N ASP A 57 15.76 -7.14 10.77
CA ASP A 57 17.07 -7.71 11.09
C ASP A 57 17.91 -6.80 12.02
N GLN A 58 19.10 -7.27 12.38
CA GLN A 58 20.03 -6.53 13.25
C GLN A 58 20.62 -5.27 12.59
N ASN A 59 20.58 -5.18 11.27
CA ASN A 59 21.03 -4.03 10.49
C ASN A 59 19.90 -3.00 10.29
N GLY A 60 18.69 -3.28 10.77
CA GLY A 60 17.51 -2.43 10.64
C GLY A 60 16.78 -2.56 9.31
N ASN A 61 17.12 -3.54 8.47
CA ASN A 61 16.39 -3.84 7.24
C ASN A 61 15.23 -4.80 7.53
N ALA A 62 14.16 -4.68 6.74
CA ALA A 62 12.99 -5.55 6.84
C ALA A 62 12.55 -6.01 5.46
N LEU A 63 11.77 -7.10 5.41
CA LEU A 63 10.95 -7.40 4.26
C LEU A 63 9.77 -6.41 4.25
N ASN A 64 9.73 -5.55 3.25
CA ASN A 64 8.64 -4.60 3.06
C ASN A 64 7.72 -5.08 1.93
N LEU A 65 6.41 -5.01 2.16
CA LEU A 65 5.38 -5.49 1.24
C LEU A 65 4.30 -4.42 1.06
N GLY A 66 3.71 -4.36 -0.13
CA GLY A 66 2.56 -3.51 -0.38
C GLY A 66 1.61 -4.11 -1.41
N GLU A 67 0.32 -3.93 -1.19
CA GLU A 67 -0.76 -4.19 -2.13
C GLU A 67 -1.49 -2.86 -2.38
N ILE A 68 -1.51 -2.40 -3.63
CA ILE A 68 -2.10 -1.11 -4.00
C ILE A 68 -3.19 -1.36 -5.04
N ALA A 69 -4.43 -1.08 -4.66
CA ALA A 69 -5.55 -0.97 -5.60
C ALA A 69 -5.36 0.29 -6.48
N VAL A 70 -5.39 0.10 -7.79
CA VAL A 70 -5.21 1.13 -8.82
C VAL A 70 -6.27 1.03 -9.91
N LEU A 71 -6.60 2.17 -10.53
CA LEU A 71 -7.34 2.16 -11.79
C LEU A 71 -6.42 1.63 -12.91
N GLN A 72 -7.00 0.99 -13.91
CA GLN A 72 -6.22 0.44 -15.03
C GLN A 72 -5.35 1.52 -15.71
N GLU A 73 -5.87 2.73 -15.85
CA GLU A 73 -5.18 3.88 -16.44
C GLU A 73 -4.01 4.41 -15.59
N GLU A 74 -3.98 4.13 -14.28
CA GLU A 74 -2.91 4.58 -13.38
C GLU A 74 -1.66 3.70 -13.46
N ILE A 75 -1.79 2.47 -13.98
CA ILE A 75 -0.73 1.45 -13.97
C ILE A 75 0.60 1.97 -14.54
N PRO A 76 0.65 2.59 -15.75
CA PRO A 76 1.93 2.97 -16.34
C PRO A 76 2.67 4.02 -15.50
N ALA A 77 1.96 5.01 -14.97
CA ALA A 77 2.54 6.07 -14.16
C ALA A 77 3.00 5.55 -12.79
N PHE A 78 2.15 4.75 -12.13
CA PHE A 78 2.47 4.20 -10.81
C PHE A 78 3.61 3.20 -10.86
N MET A 79 3.58 2.23 -11.78
CA MET A 79 4.68 1.26 -11.94
C MET A 79 6.00 1.95 -12.28
N LYS A 80 6.00 2.95 -13.16
CA LYS A 80 7.19 3.72 -13.48
C LYS A 80 7.76 4.40 -12.23
N SER A 81 6.91 5.03 -11.42
CA SER A 81 7.34 5.67 -10.17
C SER A 81 7.94 4.66 -9.19
N ILE A 82 7.29 3.50 -8.99
CA ILE A 82 7.77 2.42 -8.11
C ILE A 82 9.16 1.92 -8.53
N VAL A 83 9.35 1.62 -9.82
CA VAL A 83 10.64 1.15 -10.34
C VAL A 83 11.72 2.23 -10.21
N GLN A 84 11.39 3.50 -10.44
CA GLN A 84 12.32 4.62 -10.25
C GLN A 84 12.75 4.82 -8.78
N GLN A 85 11.93 4.41 -7.82
CA GLN A 85 12.29 4.38 -6.40
C GLN A 85 13.15 3.15 -6.02
N GLY A 86 13.41 2.25 -6.98
CA GLY A 86 14.15 1.00 -6.74
C GLY A 86 13.33 -0.06 -6.00
N ILE A 87 11.99 0.03 -6.03
CA ILE A 87 11.09 -0.97 -5.44
C ILE A 87 10.69 -1.97 -6.54
N ILE A 88 10.64 -3.26 -6.19
CA ILE A 88 10.26 -4.34 -7.10
C ILE A 88 8.74 -4.41 -7.19
N VAL A 89 8.20 -4.46 -8.41
CA VAL A 89 6.81 -4.88 -8.66
C VAL A 89 6.78 -6.40 -8.76
N SER A 90 6.09 -7.07 -7.83
CA SER A 90 6.03 -8.54 -7.75
C SER A 90 4.81 -9.14 -8.44
N ALA A 91 3.70 -8.41 -8.55
CA ALA A 91 2.53 -8.85 -9.31
C ALA A 91 1.65 -7.68 -9.78
N LEU A 92 0.90 -7.94 -10.86
CA LEU A 92 -0.20 -7.11 -11.34
C LEU A 92 -1.37 -8.02 -11.69
N HIS A 93 -2.52 -7.86 -11.04
CA HIS A 93 -3.71 -8.68 -11.30
C HIS A 93 -5.00 -7.95 -10.87
N ASN A 94 -6.16 -8.54 -11.13
CA ASN A 94 -7.46 -8.09 -10.62
C ASN A 94 -8.13 -9.19 -9.78
N HIS A 95 -8.97 -8.80 -8.83
CA HIS A 95 -9.72 -9.75 -7.99
C HIS A 95 -11.04 -10.23 -8.63
N TRP A 96 -11.70 -9.37 -9.43
CA TRP A 96 -12.99 -9.70 -10.06
C TRP A 96 -12.97 -9.45 -11.56
N LEU A 97 -13.61 -10.34 -12.32
CA LEU A 97 -13.97 -10.11 -13.71
C LEU A 97 -15.23 -9.25 -13.82
N TYR A 98 -15.43 -8.60 -14.97
CA TYR A 98 -16.61 -7.78 -15.28
C TYR A 98 -16.86 -6.65 -14.27
N MET A 99 -15.79 -6.03 -13.80
CA MET A 99 -15.88 -4.88 -12.93
C MET A 99 -15.81 -3.57 -13.72
N ASN A 100 -16.53 -2.55 -13.26
CA ASN A 100 -16.53 -1.22 -13.85
C ASN A 100 -16.49 -0.14 -12.75
N PRO A 101 -15.47 0.73 -12.69
CA PRO A 101 -14.24 0.69 -13.50
C PRO A 101 -13.37 -0.55 -13.18
N LEU A 102 -12.44 -0.92 -14.08
CA LEU A 102 -11.48 -1.99 -13.82
C LEU A 102 -10.49 -1.56 -12.74
N ILE A 103 -10.55 -2.23 -11.59
CA ILE A 103 -9.57 -2.10 -10.51
C ILE A 103 -8.55 -3.22 -10.64
N MET A 104 -7.29 -2.81 -10.64
CA MET A 104 -6.12 -3.67 -10.67
C MET A 104 -5.37 -3.53 -9.35
N TYR A 105 -4.56 -4.52 -9.01
CA TYR A 105 -3.79 -4.62 -7.78
C TYR A 105 -2.33 -4.80 -8.15
N ILE A 106 -1.50 -3.86 -7.68
CA ILE A 106 -0.05 -3.91 -7.84
C ILE A 106 0.54 -4.35 -6.50
N HIS A 107 1.24 -5.48 -6.54
CA HIS A 107 2.03 -5.97 -5.42
C HIS A 107 3.46 -5.49 -5.56
N ILE A 108 4.03 -5.01 -4.46
CA ILE A 108 5.40 -4.49 -4.41
C ILE A 108 6.17 -5.10 -3.25
N GLN A 109 7.49 -5.22 -3.42
CA GLN A 109 8.38 -5.71 -2.38
C GLN A 109 9.75 -5.03 -2.40
N SER A 110 10.39 -4.97 -1.23
CA SER A 110 11.79 -4.55 -1.10
C SER A 110 12.40 -5.11 0.19
N VAL A 111 13.74 -5.19 0.24
CA VAL A 111 14.49 -5.43 1.48
C VAL A 111 15.33 -4.20 1.77
N GLU A 112 14.85 -3.39 2.70
CA GLU A 112 15.51 -2.14 3.13
C GLU A 112 14.92 -1.67 4.47
N HIS A 113 15.46 -0.59 5.03
CA HIS A 113 14.92 0.02 6.24
C HIS A 113 13.46 0.47 6.03
N PRO A 114 12.51 0.11 6.92
CA PRO A 114 11.07 0.39 6.72
C PRO A 114 10.74 1.85 6.43
N LEU A 115 11.45 2.78 7.08
CA LEU A 115 11.24 4.22 6.87
C LEU A 115 11.71 4.71 5.50
N HIS A 116 12.69 4.05 4.87
CA HIS A 116 13.09 4.36 3.49
C HIS A 116 12.03 3.91 2.51
N PHE A 117 11.58 2.66 2.65
CA PHE A 117 10.48 2.12 1.87
C PHE A 117 9.21 2.98 2.00
N ALA A 118 8.83 3.37 3.21
CA ALA A 118 7.66 4.23 3.45
C ALA A 118 7.74 5.58 2.72
N ARG A 119 8.90 6.24 2.73
CA ARG A 119 9.10 7.53 2.04
C ARG A 119 9.02 7.38 0.52
N LYS A 120 9.67 6.34 -0.01
CA LYS A 120 9.64 6.01 -1.43
C LYS A 120 8.22 5.74 -1.92
N LEU A 121 7.48 4.91 -1.18
CA LEU A 121 6.09 4.59 -1.51
C LEU A 121 5.16 5.80 -1.40
N ALA A 122 5.32 6.62 -0.35
CA ALA A 122 4.56 7.87 -0.22
C ALA A 122 4.77 8.82 -1.41
N ASN A 123 5.98 8.87 -1.96
CA ASN A 123 6.24 9.61 -3.20
C ASN A 123 5.53 8.98 -4.41
N SER A 124 5.53 7.65 -4.53
CA SER A 124 4.83 6.97 -5.62
C SER A 124 3.32 7.13 -5.58
N PHE A 125 2.71 7.26 -4.40
CA PHE A 125 1.27 7.57 -4.28
C PHE A 125 0.87 8.89 -4.96
N LEU A 126 1.79 9.83 -5.20
CA LEU A 126 1.50 11.08 -5.92
C LEU A 126 1.19 10.86 -7.40
N SER A 127 1.52 9.69 -7.96
CA SER A 127 1.18 9.34 -9.34
C SER A 127 -0.22 8.74 -9.50
N LEU A 128 -0.93 8.51 -8.39
CA LEU A 128 -2.32 8.07 -8.39
C LEU A 128 -3.25 9.28 -8.54
N SER A 129 -4.40 9.08 -9.21
CA SER A 129 -5.44 10.10 -9.33
C SER A 129 -6.08 10.46 -7.99
N SER A 130 -5.99 9.58 -7.00
CA SER A 130 -6.44 9.79 -5.63
C SER A 130 -5.45 9.18 -4.64
N TYR A 131 -4.99 10.01 -3.70
CA TYR A 131 -4.05 9.59 -2.66
C TYR A 131 -4.74 8.62 -1.68
N PRO A 132 -4.10 7.52 -1.24
CA PRO A 132 -4.67 6.61 -0.24
C PRO A 132 -4.87 7.31 1.11
N VAL A 133 -6.07 7.22 1.69
CA VAL A 133 -6.42 7.89 2.96
C VAL A 133 -6.84 6.89 4.03
N THR A 134 -6.56 7.18 5.30
CA THR A 134 -7.11 6.40 6.40
C THR A 134 -8.62 6.57 6.49
N ASN A 135 -9.33 5.54 6.98
CA ASN A 135 -10.68 5.76 7.45
C ASN A 135 -10.63 6.76 8.60
N ASN A 136 -11.25 7.92 8.42
CA ASN A 136 -11.67 8.72 9.55
C ASN A 136 -12.74 7.89 10.25
N GLU A 137 -12.38 7.14 11.28
CA GLU A 137 -13.38 6.65 12.22
C GLU A 137 -14.01 7.88 12.87
N GLY A 138 -15.20 8.23 12.38
CA GLY A 138 -15.90 9.47 12.73
C GLY A 138 -16.94 9.91 11.69
N GLN A 139 -17.78 8.99 11.20
CA GLN A 139 -19.17 9.23 10.79
C GLN A 139 -19.99 7.97 11.06
#